data_AF-A0A931QW15-F1
#
_entry.id   AF-A0A931QW15-F1
#
_cell.length_a   1.000
_cell.length_b   1.000
_cell.length_c   1.000
_cell.angle_alpha   90.00
_cell.angle_beta   90.00
_cell.angle_gamma   90.00
#
_symmetry.space_group_name_H-M   'P 1'
#
loop_
_entity.id
_entity.type
_entity.pdbx_description
1 polymer ?
#
loop_
_entity_poly.entity_id
_entity_poly.type
_entity_poly.pdbx_seq_one_letter_code
_entity_poly.pdbx_strand_id
1 'polypeptide(L)'
;MPIILKRRDNESNERLIRRFSRRIQTSGLLLRAKRRAHFERAKNETQRKKDALRRLAARTRDEYLRKIGELSEETYTRGRMSRGNAKKRTTNAKKS
;
A
#
# COMPACT_ATOMS: atom_id res chain seq x y z
N MET A 1 14.16 -3.03 14.49
CA MET A 1 13.42 -4.25 14.13
C MET A 1 14.15 -4.95 13.00
N PRO A 2 15.01 -5.92 13.31
CA PRO A 2 15.66 -6.76 12.30
C PRO A 2 14.61 -7.67 11.65
N ILE A 3 14.70 -7.85 10.33
CA ILE A 3 13.85 -8.78 9.59
C ILE A 3 14.60 -10.10 9.48
N ILE A 4 14.31 -11.03 10.38
CA ILE A 4 14.93 -12.36 10.39
C ILE A 4 13.95 -13.35 9.74
N LEU A 5 14.39 -14.03 8.69
CA LEU A 5 13.64 -15.08 8.02
C LEU A 5 14.52 -16.32 7.91
N LYS A 6 14.06 -17.40 8.53
CA LYS A 6 14.63 -18.73 8.33
C LYS A 6 13.90 -19.44 7.18
N ARG A 7 14.66 -20.25 6.45
CA ARG A 7 14.11 -21.18 5.45
C ARG A 7 13.21 -22.19 6.18
N ARG A 8 12.06 -22.52 5.58
CA ARG A 8 11.20 -23.60 6.06
C ARG A 8 11.55 -24.91 5.33
N ASP A 9 11.30 -26.03 5.99
CA ASP A 9 11.48 -27.34 5.39
C ASP A 9 10.53 -27.47 4.19
N ASN A 10 11.05 -27.92 3.05
CA ASN A 10 10.37 -27.99 1.74
C ASN A 10 9.97 -26.65 1.07
N GLU A 11 10.58 -25.52 1.45
CA GLU A 11 10.38 -24.25 0.74
C GLU A 11 11.32 -24.12 -0.49
N SER A 12 10.78 -23.77 -1.66
CA SER A 12 11.58 -23.34 -2.82
C SER A 12 12.19 -21.96 -2.58
N ASN A 13 13.41 -21.73 -3.11
CA ASN A 13 14.13 -20.46 -3.00
C ASN A 13 13.27 -19.25 -3.41
N GLU A 14 12.45 -19.38 -4.46
CA GLU A 14 11.56 -18.30 -4.92
C GLU A 14 10.51 -17.92 -3.85
N ARG A 15 9.94 -18.91 -3.16
CA ARG A 15 8.91 -18.67 -2.12
C ARG A 15 9.51 -17.93 -0.92
N LEU A 16 10.76 -18.24 -0.57
CA LEU A 16 11.51 -17.53 0.47
C LEU A 16 11.72 -16.06 0.11
N ILE A 17 12.19 -15.78 -1.12
CA ILE A 17 12.38 -14.40 -1.61
C ILE A 17 11.06 -13.62 -1.59
N ARG A 18 9.95 -14.23 -2.03
CA ARG A 18 8.63 -13.56 -2.00
C ARG A 18 8.17 -13.24 -0.57
N ARG A 19 8.46 -14.11 0.41
CA ARG A 19 8.18 -13.82 1.83
C ARG A 19 9.05 -12.68 2.35
N PHE A 20 10.33 -12.67 2.00
CA PHE A 20 11.23 -11.58 2.35
C PHE A 20 10.75 -10.23 1.79
N SER A 21 10.44 -10.17 0.50
CA SER A 21 9.92 -8.95 -0.13
C SER A 21 8.62 -8.47 0.51
N ARG A 22 7.67 -9.38 0.79
CA ARG A 22 6.43 -9.02 1.50
C ARG A 22 6.69 -8.54 2.93
N ARG A 23 7.64 -9.15 3.64
CA ARG A 23 7.99 -8.75 5.01
C ARG A 23 8.65 -7.37 5.03
N ILE A 24 9.52 -7.06 4.08
CA ILE A 24 10.10 -5.73 3.89
C ILE A 24 8.99 -4.70 3.63
N GLN A 25 8.11 -4.97 2.66
CA GLN A 25 7.02 -4.06 2.30
C GLN A 25 6.07 -3.80 3.47
N THR A 26 5.66 -4.86 4.17
CA THR A 26 4.75 -4.75 5.33
C THR A 26 5.43 -4.05 6.51
N SER A 27 6.72 -4.32 6.74
CA SER A 27 7.46 -3.68 7.84
C SER A 27 7.59 -2.17 7.69
N GLY A 28 7.44 -1.63 6.47
CA GLY A 28 7.65 -0.20 6.18
C GLY A 28 9.09 0.27 6.35
N LEU A 29 10.06 -0.64 6.43
CA LEU A 29 11.47 -0.29 6.65
C LEU A 29 12.01 0.64 5.57
N LEU A 30 11.71 0.36 4.29
CA LEU A 30 12.12 1.21 3.17
C LEU A 30 11.53 2.61 3.25
N LEU A 31 10.25 2.74 3.66
CA LEU A 31 9.61 4.04 3.82
C LEU A 31 10.27 4.84 4.94
N ARG A 32 10.61 4.19 6.05
CA ARG A 32 11.35 4.84 7.15
C ARG A 32 12.77 5.24 6.75
N ALA A 33 13.47 4.38 6.01
CA ALA A 33 14.81 4.68 5.50
C ALA A 33 14.79 5.90 4.57
N LYS A 34 13.86 5.92 3.59
CA LYS A 34 13.67 7.06 2.70
C LYS A 34 13.32 8.35 3.45
N ARG A 35 12.44 8.27 4.46
CA ARG A 35 12.09 9.43 5.29
C ARG A 35 13.27 9.97 6.10
N ARG A 36 14.16 9.10 6.58
CA ARG A 36 15.33 9.47 7.39
C ARG A 36 16.56 9.85 6.56
N ALA A 37 16.56 9.62 5.25
CA ALA A 37 17.70 9.89 4.38
C ALA A 37 18.08 11.37 4.34
N HIS A 38 17.12 12.27 4.56
CA HIS A 38 17.34 13.71 4.60
C HIS A 38 16.66 14.34 5.81
N PHE A 39 17.22 15.44 6.30
CA PHE A 39 16.61 16.23 7.36
C PHE A 39 15.38 16.98 6.83
N GLU A 40 14.24 16.79 7.49
CA GLU A 40 12.99 17.51 7.21
C GLU A 40 12.67 18.43 8.40
N ARG A 41 12.48 19.72 8.14
CA ARG A 41 12.03 20.69 9.18
C ARG A 41 10.61 20.35 9.63
N ALA A 42 10.29 20.65 10.88
CA ALA A 42 8.93 20.51 11.38
C ALA A 42 7.95 21.38 10.58
N LYS A 43 6.77 20.83 10.26
CA LYS A 43 5.75 21.57 9.50
C LYS A 43 5.15 22.69 10.32
N ASN A 44 5.00 23.86 9.69
CA ASN A 44 4.28 25.02 10.24
C ASN A 44 2.76 24.77 10.26
N GLU A 45 2.01 25.54 11.05
CA GLU A 45 0.56 25.38 11.19
C GLU A 45 -0.19 25.45 9.86
N THR A 46 0.13 26.45 9.02
CA THR A 46 -0.46 26.61 7.68
C THR A 46 -0.24 25.39 6.79
N GLN A 47 0.96 24.80 6.84
CA GLN A 47 1.29 23.60 6.08
C GLN A 47 0.49 22.39 6.57
N ARG A 48 0.33 22.24 7.89
CA ARG A 48 -0.50 21.18 8.49
C ARG A 48 -1.97 21.33 8.07
N LYS A 49 -2.51 22.55 8.09
CA LYS A 49 -3.88 22.86 7.66
C LYS A 49 -4.08 22.54 6.18
N LYS A 50 -3.15 22.97 5.31
CA LYS A 50 -3.19 22.65 3.87
C LYS A 50 -3.17 21.15 3.60
N ASP A 51 -2.31 20.40 4.30
CA ASP A 51 -2.25 18.94 4.19
C ASP A 51 -3.57 18.28 4.63
N ALA A 52 -4.19 18.77 5.71
CA ALA A 52 -5.46 18.26 6.22
C ALA A 52 -6.60 18.50 5.22
N LEU A 53 -6.71 19.72 4.68
CA LEU A 53 -7.70 20.07 3.65
C LEU A 53 -7.53 19.22 2.39
N ARG A 54 -6.29 18.98 1.95
CA ARG A 54 -6.01 18.10 0.80
C ARG A 54 -6.51 16.67 1.05
N ARG A 55 -6.28 16.12 2.25
CA ARG A 55 -6.78 14.78 2.61
C ARG A 55 -8.29 14.72 2.65
N LEU A 56 -8.94 15.77 3.17
CA LEU A 56 -10.40 15.85 3.19
C LEU A 56 -10.97 15.90 1.78
N ALA A 57 -10.44 16.75 0.91
CA ALA A 57 -10.86 16.87 -0.48
C ALA A 57 -10.66 15.57 -1.29
N ALA A 58 -9.59 14.82 -1.02
CA ALA A 58 -9.40 13.50 -1.62
C ALA A 58 -10.47 12.50 -1.15
N ARG A 59 -10.77 12.46 0.15
CA ARG A 59 -11.82 11.57 0.69
C ARG A 59 -13.19 11.90 0.12
N THR A 60 -13.56 13.17 0.04
CA THR A 60 -14.87 13.57 -0.51
C THR A 60 -14.98 13.23 -2.00
N ARG A 61 -13.91 13.41 -2.78
CA ARG A 61 -13.86 12.94 -4.17
C ARG A 61 -14.03 11.43 -4.26
N ASP A 62 -13.27 10.66 -3.49
CA ASP A 62 -13.37 9.19 -3.50
C ASP A 62 -14.78 8.71 -3.12
N GLU A 63 -15.41 9.35 -2.13
CA GLU A 63 -16.79 9.05 -1.72
C GLU A 63 -17.82 9.40 -2.80
N TYR A 64 -17.63 10.52 -3.50
CA TYR A 64 -18.49 10.90 -4.62
C TYR A 64 -18.37 9.91 -5.78
N LEU A 65 -17.13 9.59 -6.19
CA LEU A 65 -16.84 8.62 -7.26
C LEU A 65 -17.39 7.22 -6.94
N ARG A 66 -17.42 6.86 -5.65
CA ARG A 66 -18.07 5.64 -5.17
C ARG A 66 -19.59 5.68 -5.35
N LYS A 67 -20.23 6.79 -4.98
CA LYS A 67 -21.69 6.94 -5.09
C LYS A 67 -22.19 6.89 -6.53
N ILE A 68 -21.43 7.44 -7.48
CA ILE A 68 -21.77 7.42 -8.91
C ILE A 68 -21.40 6.10 -9.60
N GLY A 69 -20.77 5.16 -8.89
CA GLY A 69 -20.41 3.84 -9.40
C GLY A 69 -19.15 3.78 -10.30
N GLU A 70 -18.48 4.91 -10.51
CA GLU A 70 -17.24 4.98 -11.32
C GLU A 70 -16.05 4.36 -10.58
N LEU A 71 -16.07 4.37 -9.24
CA LEU A 71 -15.09 3.67 -8.42
C LEU A 71 -15.68 2.33 -7.93
N SER A 72 -15.19 1.21 -8.49
CA SER A 72 -15.61 -0.12 -8.05
C SER A 72 -15.33 -0.34 -6.54
N GLU A 73 -16.28 -0.92 -5.81
CA GLU A 73 -16.11 -1.27 -4.38
C GLU A 73 -14.85 -2.14 -4.13
N GLU A 74 -14.47 -2.94 -5.12
CA GLU A 74 -13.27 -3.76 -5.11
C GLU A 74 -11.96 -2.96 -5.24
N THR A 75 -11.92 -1.83 -5.96
CA THR A 75 -10.73 -0.97 -6.02
C THR A 75 -10.56 -0.17 -4.72
N TYR A 76 -11.67 0.24 -4.10
CA TYR A 76 -11.67 0.98 -2.82
C TYR A 76 -11.14 0.12 -1.66
N THR A 77 -11.65 -1.10 -1.52
CA THR A 77 -11.20 -2.07 -0.50
C THR A 77 -9.75 -2.52 -0.72
N ARG A 78 -9.29 -2.60 -1.99
CA ARG A 78 -7.89 -2.90 -2.33
C ARG A 78 -6.90 -1.84 -1.82
N GLY A 79 -7.26 -0.56 -1.80
CA GLY A 79 -6.40 0.49 -1.25
C GLY A 79 -6.14 0.36 0.25
N ARG A 80 -7.14 -0.14 1.01
CA ARG A 80 -7.02 -0.35 2.47
C ARG A 80 -6.46 -1.73 2.86
N MET A 81 -6.69 -2.79 2.08
CA MET A 81 -6.30 -4.17 2.44
C MET A 81 -5.42 -4.94 1.43
N SER A 82 -5.18 -4.43 0.21
CA SER A 82 -4.45 -5.19 -0.82
C SER A 82 -3.01 -4.74 -1.00
N ARG A 83 -2.15 -5.22 -0.10
CA ARG A 83 -0.73 -5.50 -0.43
C ARG A 83 -0.46 -7.00 -0.57
N GLY A 84 -1.49 -7.78 -0.94
CA GLY A 84 -1.47 -9.24 -0.82
C GLY A 84 -1.62 -10.04 -2.11
N ASN A 85 -2.45 -9.63 -3.07
CA ASN A 85 -2.82 -10.56 -4.16
C ASN A 85 -3.32 -9.86 -5.44
N ALA A 86 -2.39 -9.42 -6.30
CA ALA A 86 -2.71 -8.86 -7.63
C ALA A 86 -2.66 -9.89 -8.78
N LYS A 87 -2.35 -11.18 -8.51
CA LYS A 87 -2.05 -12.17 -9.56
C LYS A 87 -3.20 -13.11 -9.97
N LYS A 88 -4.44 -12.93 -9.48
CA LYS A 88 -5.56 -13.86 -9.76
C LYS A 88 -6.61 -13.37 -10.77
N ARG A 89 -6.42 -12.24 -11.46
CA ARG A 89 -7.52 -11.58 -12.21
C ARG A 89 -7.36 -11.48 -13.72
N THR A 90 -6.21 -11.80 -14.30
CA THR A 90 -6.04 -11.76 -15.77
C THR A 90 -6.62 -12.99 -16.48
N THR A 91 -7.17 -13.98 -15.75
CA THR A 91 -7.70 -15.22 -16.33
C THR A 91 -9.20 -15.21 -16.61
N ASN A 92 -9.99 -14.31 -16.01
CA ASN A 92 -11.45 -14.27 -16.20
C ASN A 92 -11.96 -13.14 -17.11
N ALA A 93 -11.10 -12.23 -17.57
CA ALA A 93 -11.50 -11.12 -18.44
C ALA A 93 -11.56 -11.48 -19.94
N LYS A 94 -11.31 -12.74 -20.32
CA LYS A 94 -11.39 -13.23 -21.71
C LYS A 94 -12.50 -14.28 -21.92
N LYS A 95 -13.44 -14.40 -20.99
CA LYS A 95 -14.53 -15.41 -21.08
C LYS A 95 -15.87 -14.79 -20.67
N SER A 96 -16.30 -13.77 -21.37
CA SER A 96 -17.69 -13.28 -21.45
C SER A 96 -17.80 -12.46 -22.72
#